data_AF-A0A480BTK3-F1
#
_entry.id   AF-A0A480BTK3-F1
#
_cell.length_a   1.000
_cell.length_b   1.000
_cell.length_c   1.000
_cell.angle_alpha   90.00
_cell.angle_beta   90.00
_cell.angle_gamma   90.00
#
_symmetry.space_group_name_H-M   'P 1'
#
loop_
_entity.id
_entity.type
_entity.pdbx_description
1 polymer ?
#
loop_
_entity_poly.entity_id
_entity_poly.type
_entity_poly.pdbx_seq_one_letter_code
_entity_poly.pdbx_strand_id
1 'polypeptide(L)'
;MSVDSYLELFTTLFGWAFYGVLWDVLVGTGIVYLPFLGILIDNWRDPAEGGQFGTVTGLSLRRMEIELFLALLVVVLAGQPATLTPLNAGTLSYEPQPTLADPTPATATVAAPQSTYGAAGFNGSPATVNIPVWWYAVLAMSSGFNHAVVEGLPAASDMRTYEQQARLA
;
A
#
# COMPACT_ATOMS: atom_id res chain seq x y z
N MET A 1 7.33 -4.74 -9.56
CA MET A 1 5.93 -4.82 -9.09
C MET A 1 5.07 -4.37 -10.26
N SER A 2 4.22 -5.27 -10.77
CA SER A 2 3.31 -4.92 -11.85
C SER A 2 2.13 -4.12 -11.31
N VAL A 3 1.74 -3.07 -12.03
CA VAL A 3 0.50 -2.32 -11.79
C VAL A 3 -0.51 -2.68 -12.89
N ASP A 4 -1.77 -2.30 -12.74
CA ASP A 4 -2.84 -2.69 -13.66
C ASP A 4 -3.17 -1.59 -14.69
N SER A 5 -2.58 -0.39 -14.56
CA SER A 5 -2.83 0.73 -15.47
C SER A 5 -1.65 1.70 -15.60
N TYR A 6 -1.55 2.38 -16.75
CA TYR A 6 -0.63 3.50 -16.97
C TYR A 6 -0.78 4.62 -15.92
N LEU A 7 -1.99 4.86 -15.44
CA LEU A 7 -2.25 5.89 -14.43
C LEU A 7 -1.69 5.49 -13.06
N GLU A 8 -1.78 4.20 -12.75
CA GLU A 8 -1.37 3.63 -11.47
C GLU A 8 0.13 3.76 -11.21
N LEU A 9 0.93 3.75 -12.27
CA LEU A 9 2.37 4.05 -12.23
C LEU A 9 2.67 5.35 -11.47
N PHE A 10 1.80 6.35 -11.61
CA PHE A 10 1.97 7.65 -10.98
C PHE A 10 1.17 7.78 -9.69
N THR A 11 -0.10 7.36 -9.69
CA THR A 11 -0.97 7.55 -8.53
C THR A 11 -0.51 6.74 -7.33
N THR A 12 0.14 5.57 -7.53
CA THR A 12 0.72 4.81 -6.43
C THR A 12 1.86 5.57 -5.76
N LEU A 13 2.76 6.19 -6.54
CA LEU A 13 3.85 6.99 -5.98
C LEU A 13 3.33 8.23 -5.25
N PHE A 14 2.40 8.97 -5.85
CA PHE A 14 1.80 10.15 -5.22
C PHE A 14 0.97 9.78 -3.99
N GLY A 15 0.21 8.69 -4.04
CA GLY A 15 -0.58 8.21 -2.91
C GLY A 15 0.28 7.95 -1.67
N TRP A 16 1.41 7.28 -1.86
CA TRP A 16 2.35 7.05 -0.77
C TRP A 16 3.11 8.31 -0.34
N ALA A 17 3.39 9.23 -1.26
CA ALA A 17 4.00 10.51 -0.90
C ALA A 17 3.06 11.34 -0.02
N PHE A 18 1.77 11.41 -0.37
CA PHE A 18 0.75 12.06 0.45
C PHE A 18 0.56 11.34 1.79
N TYR A 19 0.62 10.01 1.80
CA TYR A 19 0.59 9.25 3.05
C TYR A 19 1.75 9.65 3.98
N GLY A 20 2.97 9.80 3.45
CA GLY A 20 4.11 10.29 4.23
C GLY A 20 3.86 11.66 4.86
N VAL A 21 3.32 12.61 4.08
CA VAL A 21 2.95 13.95 4.59
C VAL A 21 1.88 13.86 5.68
N LEU A 22 0.84 13.05 5.48
CA LEU A 22 -0.22 12.85 6.49
C LEU A 22 0.34 12.22 7.76
N TRP A 23 1.22 11.24 7.63
CA TRP A 23 1.90 10.61 8.75
C TRP A 23 2.72 11.63 9.55
N ASP A 24 3.50 12.47 8.88
CA ASP A 24 4.28 13.53 9.53
C ASP A 24 3.37 14.51 10.30
N VAL A 25 2.21 14.87 9.75
CA VAL A 25 1.21 15.70 10.45
C VAL A 25 0.63 14.97 11.66
N LEU A 26 0.33 13.68 11.55
CA LEU A 26 -0.20 12.90 12.67
C LEU A 26 0.83 12.76 13.81
N VAL A 27 2.11 12.58 13.47
CA VAL A 27 3.21 12.56 14.45
C VAL A 27 3.41 13.94 15.05
N GLY A 28 3.43 14.99 14.22
CA GLY A 28 3.63 16.38 14.66
C GLY A 28 2.50 16.89 15.57
N THR A 29 1.27 16.44 15.36
CA THR A 29 0.12 16.75 16.24
C THR A 29 0.01 15.80 17.43
N GLY A 30 0.75 14.68 17.43
CA GLY A 30 0.69 13.66 18.47
C GLY A 30 -0.54 12.75 18.42
N ILE A 31 -1.37 12.84 17.37
CA ILE A 31 -2.58 12.01 17.19
C ILE A 31 -2.21 10.51 17.14
N VAL A 32 -1.04 10.17 16.61
CA VAL A 32 -0.53 8.78 16.57
C VAL A 32 -0.44 8.16 17.97
N TYR A 33 -0.29 8.96 19.02
CA TYR A 33 -0.10 8.48 20.39
C TYR A 33 -1.42 8.25 21.15
N LEU A 34 -2.56 8.73 20.63
CA LEU A 34 -3.88 8.55 21.25
C LEU A 34 -4.24 7.09 21.58
N PRO A 35 -4.05 6.10 20.70
CA PRO A 35 -4.35 4.70 21.04
C PRO A 35 -3.51 4.18 22.21
N PHE A 36 -2.25 4.62 22.35
CA PHE A 36 -1.40 4.23 23.48
C PHE A 36 -1.87 4.87 24.79
N LEU A 37 -2.31 6.13 24.73
CA LEU A 37 -2.93 6.78 25.87
C LEU A 37 -4.25 6.09 26.26
N GLY A 38 -5.05 5.65 25.29
CA GLY A 38 -6.25 4.85 25.52
C GLY A 38 -5.93 3.56 26.29
N ILE A 39 -4.97 2.76 25.81
CA ILE A 39 -4.53 1.53 26.49
C ILE A 39 -4.07 1.83 27.93
N LEU A 40 -3.33 2.92 28.14
CA LEU A 40 -2.86 3.30 29.48
C LEU A 40 -4.02 3.68 30.41
N ILE A 41 -5.00 4.46 29.92
CA ILE A 41 -6.17 4.88 30.69
C ILE A 41 -7.03 3.67 31.04
N ASP A 42 -7.32 2.80 30.07
CA ASP A 42 -8.16 1.61 30.26
C ASP A 42 -7.53 0.67 31.29
N ASN A 43 -6.22 0.38 31.17
CA ASN A 43 -5.52 -0.49 32.12
C ASN A 43 -5.27 0.16 33.50
N TRP A 44 -5.32 1.49 33.63
CA TRP A 44 -5.29 2.18 34.93
C TRP A 44 -6.65 2.22 35.61
N ARG A 45 -7.73 2.37 34.83
CA ARG A 45 -9.10 2.46 35.31
C ARG A 45 -9.61 1.11 35.81
N ASP A 46 -9.36 0.03 35.08
CA ASP A 46 -9.88 -1.30 35.40
C ASP A 46 -9.51 -1.79 36.83
N PRO A 47 -8.26 -1.65 37.31
CA PRO A 47 -7.90 -2.01 38.69
C PRO A 47 -8.45 -1.05 39.75
N ALA A 48 -8.71 0.21 39.39
CA ALA A 48 -9.24 1.22 40.31
C ALA A 48 -10.73 1.00 40.61
N GLU A 49 -11.49 0.48 39.65
CA GLU A 49 -12.91 0.13 39.83
C GLU A 49 -13.09 -1.27 40.45
N GLY A 50 -12.14 -2.20 40.23
CA GLY A 50 -12.20 -3.59 40.72
C GLY A 50 -11.32 -3.86 41.95
N GLY A 51 -11.72 -3.42 43.14
CA GLY A 51 -10.96 -3.52 44.40
C GLY A 51 -10.64 -4.92 44.94
N GLN A 52 -9.82 -5.72 44.26
CA GLN A 52 -9.28 -7.00 44.75
C GLN A 52 -7.75 -7.02 44.69
N PHE A 53 -7.16 -6.43 45.73
CA PHE A 53 -5.73 -6.40 46.01
C PHE A 53 -5.26 -7.79 46.47
N GLY A 54 -4.60 -8.57 45.60
CA GLY A 54 -3.92 -9.78 46.07
C GLY A 54 -3.30 -10.66 44.99
N THR A 55 -3.99 -10.86 43.86
CA THR A 55 -3.53 -11.75 42.78
C THR A 55 -3.75 -11.20 41.36
N VAL A 56 -4.44 -10.07 41.21
CA VAL A 56 -4.86 -9.51 39.90
C VAL A 56 -3.84 -8.51 39.33
N THR A 57 -2.91 -8.01 40.14
CA THR A 57 -1.87 -7.05 39.72
C THR A 57 -0.89 -7.61 38.71
N GLY A 58 -0.52 -8.89 38.81
CA GLY A 58 0.36 -9.53 37.81
C GLY A 58 -0.32 -9.80 36.46
N LEU A 59 -1.62 -10.13 36.48
CA LEU A 59 -2.39 -10.41 35.26
C LEU A 59 -2.76 -9.13 34.49
N SER A 60 -3.08 -8.05 35.20
CA SER A 60 -3.34 -6.72 34.59
C SER A 60 -2.09 -6.14 33.94
N LEU A 61 -0.93 -6.23 34.61
CA LEU A 61 0.33 -5.74 34.05
C LEU A 61 0.73 -6.48 32.77
N ARG A 62 0.55 -7.81 32.74
CA ARG A 62 0.81 -8.63 31.55
C ARG A 62 -0.15 -8.33 30.40
N ARG A 63 -1.42 -8.00 30.69
CA ARG A 63 -2.38 -7.58 29.66
C ARG A 63 -1.96 -6.25 29.03
N MET A 64 -1.66 -5.26 29.86
CA MET A 64 -1.17 -3.95 29.41
C MET A 64 0.07 -4.09 28.53
N GLU A 65 1.03 -4.94 28.94
CA GLU A 65 2.24 -5.21 28.16
C GLU A 65 1.93 -5.78 26.78
N ILE A 66 1.01 -6.74 26.67
CA ILE A 66 0.61 -7.33 25.38
C ILE A 66 -0.10 -6.30 24.50
N GLU A 67 -1.02 -5.51 25.06
CA GLU A 67 -1.76 -4.48 24.32
C GLU A 67 -0.82 -3.39 23.80
N LEU A 68 0.09 -2.90 24.64
CA LEU A 68 1.10 -1.93 24.24
C LEU A 68 2.07 -2.51 23.20
N PHE A 69 2.48 -3.77 23.36
CA PHE A 69 3.36 -4.45 22.41
C PHE A 69 2.68 -4.60 21.05
N LEU A 70 1.42 -5.03 21.01
CA LEU A 70 0.65 -5.15 19.78
C LEU A 70 0.43 -3.79 19.12
N ALA A 71 0.07 -2.76 19.90
CA ALA A 71 -0.08 -1.40 19.38
C ALA A 71 1.23 -0.88 18.78
N LEU A 72 2.36 -1.10 19.45
CA LEU A 72 3.69 -0.75 18.95
C LEU A 72 4.01 -1.50 17.66
N LEU A 73 3.73 -2.81 17.62
CA LEU A 73 3.98 -3.64 16.45
C LEU A 73 3.16 -3.16 15.24
N VAL A 74 1.88 -2.79 15.44
CA VAL A 74 1.04 -2.21 14.39
C VAL A 74 1.61 -0.89 13.89
N VAL A 75 2.04 0.00 14.78
CA VAL A 75 2.63 1.30 14.40
C VAL A 75 3.96 1.13 13.66
N VAL A 76 4.79 0.16 14.05
CA VAL A 76 6.07 -0.11 13.41
C VAL A 76 5.89 -0.76 12.04
N LEU A 77 4.99 -1.74 11.92
CA LEU A 77 4.84 -2.50 10.67
C LEU A 77 3.92 -1.82 9.66
N ALA A 78 2.81 -1.23 10.11
CA ALA A 78 1.75 -0.74 9.23
C ALA A 78 1.51 0.77 9.30
N GLY A 79 2.03 1.46 10.33
CA GLY A 79 1.85 2.91 10.51
C GLY A 79 2.99 3.72 9.91
N GLN A 80 4.20 3.58 10.45
CA GLN A 80 5.29 4.47 10.06
C GLN A 80 5.87 4.13 8.68
N PRO A 81 6.08 5.13 7.81
CA PRO A 81 6.89 4.97 6.60
C PRO A 81 8.30 4.50 6.98
N ALA A 82 8.65 3.28 6.58
CA ALA A 82 9.95 2.70 6.92
C ALA A 82 10.98 3.04 5.85
N THR A 83 12.12 3.57 6.26
CA THR A 83 13.28 3.84 5.37
C THR A 83 13.87 2.57 4.77
N LEU A 84 13.60 1.42 5.39
CA LEU A 84 14.04 0.09 4.94
C LEU A 84 13.25 -0.43 3.73
N THR A 85 12.08 0.14 3.45
CA THR A 85 11.20 -0.25 2.33
C THR A 85 10.94 0.93 1.39
N PRO A 86 11.97 1.38 0.64
CA PRO A 86 11.81 2.41 -0.38
C PRO A 86 11.12 1.83 -1.62
N LEU A 87 9.94 2.38 -1.96
CA LEU A 87 9.30 2.14 -3.25
C LEU A 87 9.97 3.00 -4.31
N ASN A 88 10.71 2.37 -5.22
CA ASN A 88 11.38 3.07 -6.31
C ASN A 88 10.52 3.08 -7.58
N ALA A 89 10.41 4.25 -8.22
CA ALA A 89 9.64 4.43 -9.44
C ALA A 89 10.07 3.48 -10.59
N GLY A 90 11.35 3.10 -10.65
CA GLY A 90 11.87 2.16 -11.65
C GLY A 90 11.45 0.70 -11.43
N THR A 91 10.92 0.37 -10.25
CA THR A 91 10.43 -0.98 -9.94
C THR A 91 8.95 -1.18 -10.30
N LEU A 92 8.25 -0.10 -10.63
CA LEU A 92 6.86 -0.11 -11.09
C LEU A 92 6.81 -0.24 -12.61
N SER A 93 6.05 -1.22 -13.08
CA SER A 93 5.90 -1.50 -14.50
C SER A 93 4.46 -1.89 -14.83
N TYR A 94 3.99 -1.47 -15.99
CA TYR A 94 2.72 -1.91 -16.55
C TYR A 94 2.98 -2.60 -17.89
N GLU A 95 2.49 -3.83 -18.04
CA GLU A 95 2.53 -4.53 -19.31
C GLU A 95 1.09 -4.61 -19.86
N PRO A 96 0.77 -3.84 -20.90
CA PRO A 96 -0.54 -3.89 -21.53
C PRO A 96 -0.79 -5.28 -22.11
N GLN A 97 -2.05 -5.71 -22.14
CA GLN A 97 -2.40 -6.96 -22.82
C GLN A 97 -2.15 -6.85 -24.33
N PRO A 98 -1.59 -7.89 -24.98
CA PRO A 98 -1.39 -7.90 -26.42
C PRO A 98 -2.71 -7.72 -27.18
N THR A 99 -2.71 -6.89 -28.22
CA THR A 99 -3.88 -6.69 -29.09
C THR A 99 -3.52 -7.00 -30.55
N LEU A 100 -4.52 -7.16 -31.43
CA LEU A 100 -4.25 -7.40 -32.86
C LEU A 100 -3.45 -6.27 -33.53
N ALA A 101 -3.55 -5.04 -33.02
CA ALA A 101 -2.81 -3.89 -33.52
C ALA A 101 -1.41 -3.74 -32.92
N ASP A 102 -1.17 -4.37 -31.76
CA ASP A 102 0.11 -4.37 -31.06
C ASP A 102 0.32 -5.73 -30.37
N PRO A 103 0.93 -6.70 -31.07
CA PRO A 103 1.13 -8.05 -30.56
C PRO A 103 2.25 -8.15 -29.52
N THR A 104 3.09 -7.11 -29.39
CA THR A 104 4.20 -7.04 -28.43
C THR A 104 4.22 -5.66 -27.77
N PRO A 105 3.22 -5.35 -26.93
CA PRO A 105 3.12 -4.04 -26.32
C PRO A 105 4.33 -3.75 -25.44
N ALA A 106 4.86 -2.54 -25.56
CA ALA A 106 6.01 -2.11 -24.77
C ALA A 106 5.65 -1.99 -23.29
N THR A 107 6.50 -2.51 -22.40
CA THR A 107 6.35 -2.33 -20.96
C THR A 107 6.47 -0.85 -20.60
N ALA A 108 5.41 -0.29 -20.03
CA ALA A 108 5.40 1.07 -19.53
C ALA A 108 6.03 1.15 -18.14
N THR A 109 6.84 2.18 -17.93
CA THR A 109 7.47 2.49 -16.64
C THR A 109 7.25 3.96 -16.33
N VAL A 110 7.53 4.39 -15.10
CA VAL A 110 7.39 5.81 -14.73
C VAL A 110 8.28 6.72 -15.60
N ALA A 111 9.46 6.24 -16.04
CA ALA A 111 10.37 6.97 -16.92
C ALA A 111 9.95 6.94 -18.40
N ALA A 112 9.28 5.87 -18.83
CA ALA A 112 8.76 5.71 -20.19
C ALA A 112 7.30 5.21 -20.14
N PRO A 113 6.34 6.08 -19.77
CA PRO A 113 4.99 5.66 -19.38
C PRO A 113 4.07 5.32 -20.54
N GLN A 114 4.57 5.36 -21.79
CA GLN A 114 3.83 5.10 -23.04
C GLN A 114 2.44 5.80 -23.11
N SER A 115 2.27 6.89 -22.34
CA SER A 115 1.01 7.60 -22.14
C SER A 115 1.28 9.08 -21.89
N THR A 116 0.26 9.91 -22.10
CA THR A 116 0.35 11.37 -21.88
C THR A 116 0.36 11.75 -20.40
N TYR A 117 0.04 10.82 -19.49
CA TYR A 117 -0.03 11.07 -18.04
C TYR A 117 1.29 11.57 -17.46
N GLY A 118 2.43 11.01 -17.89
CA GLY A 118 3.75 11.45 -17.41
C GLY A 118 4.20 12.81 -17.93
N ALA A 119 3.66 13.27 -19.07
CA ALA A 119 4.05 14.55 -19.68
C ALA A 119 3.08 15.69 -19.35
N ALA A 120 1.80 15.41 -19.10
CA ALA A 120 0.77 16.43 -18.93
C ALA A 120 0.16 16.48 -17.52
N GLY A 121 0.17 15.40 -16.74
CA GLY A 121 -0.57 15.30 -15.47
C GLY A 121 0.29 15.08 -14.23
N PHE A 122 1.30 14.21 -14.32
CA PHE A 122 2.08 13.74 -13.17
C PHE A 122 3.57 14.14 -13.25
N ASN A 123 3.84 15.33 -13.81
CA ASN A 123 5.18 15.90 -13.80
C ASN A 123 5.69 16.03 -12.35
N GLY A 124 6.95 15.62 -12.13
CA GLY A 124 7.56 15.67 -10.81
C GLY A 124 7.18 14.49 -9.89
N SER A 125 6.72 13.37 -10.44
CA SER A 125 6.53 12.14 -9.67
C SER A 125 7.77 11.81 -8.83
N PRO A 126 7.62 11.49 -7.53
CA PRO A 126 8.75 11.13 -6.68
C PRO A 126 9.54 9.95 -7.26
N ALA A 127 10.87 10.05 -7.26
CA ALA A 127 11.72 8.95 -7.69
C ALA A 127 11.70 7.78 -6.69
N THR A 128 11.50 8.07 -5.41
CA THR A 128 11.44 7.08 -4.34
C THR A 128 10.53 7.59 -3.23
N VAL A 129 9.72 6.69 -2.67
CA VAL A 129 8.83 6.97 -1.54
C VAL A 129 8.96 5.87 -0.50
N ASN A 130 9.07 6.23 0.77
CA ASN A 130 9.11 5.26 1.85
C ASN A 130 7.69 4.84 2.22
N ILE A 131 7.49 3.54 2.40
CA ILE A 131 6.19 2.96 2.70
C ILE A 131 6.28 2.00 3.87
N PRO A 132 5.20 1.83 4.67
CA PRO A 132 5.23 0.87 5.77
C PRO A 132 5.43 -0.56 5.27
N VAL A 133 6.14 -1.36 6.07
CA VAL A 133 6.57 -2.72 5.70
C VAL A 133 5.37 -3.61 5.37
N TRP A 134 4.30 -3.53 6.16
CA TRP A 134 3.07 -4.29 5.94
C TRP A 134 2.46 -3.99 4.56
N TRP A 135 2.36 -2.70 4.22
CA TRP A 135 1.75 -2.29 2.96
C TRP A 135 2.61 -2.59 1.75
N TYR A 136 3.94 -2.54 1.89
CA TYR A 136 4.84 -3.03 0.85
C TYR A 136 4.60 -4.52 0.56
N ALA A 137 4.47 -5.35 1.60
CA ALA A 137 4.17 -6.77 1.44
C ALA A 137 2.81 -6.98 0.78
N VAL A 138 1.77 -6.23 1.19
CA VAL A 138 0.44 -6.28 0.57
C VAL A 138 0.52 -5.94 -0.92
N LEU A 139 1.16 -4.84 -1.29
CA LEU A 139 1.30 -4.45 -2.70
C LEU A 139 2.06 -5.50 -3.52
N ALA A 140 3.14 -6.06 -2.97
CA ALA A 140 3.92 -7.10 -3.65
C ALA A 140 3.09 -8.36 -3.85
N MET A 141 2.39 -8.82 -2.82
CA MET A 141 1.51 -9.98 -2.88
C MET A 141 0.33 -9.77 -3.84
N SER A 142 -0.33 -8.60 -3.79
CA SER A 142 -1.42 -8.27 -4.70
C SER A 142 -0.96 -8.27 -6.15
N SER A 143 0.20 -7.67 -6.44
CA SER A 143 0.74 -7.67 -7.82
C SER A 143 1.05 -9.09 -8.32
N GLY A 144 1.65 -9.93 -7.48
CA GLY A 144 1.95 -11.33 -7.84
C GLY A 144 0.69 -12.17 -8.01
N PHE A 145 -0.32 -11.96 -7.16
CA PHE A 145 -1.60 -12.64 -7.27
C PHE A 145 -2.34 -12.25 -8.55
N ASN A 146 -2.43 -10.95 -8.85
CA ASN A 146 -3.05 -10.46 -10.09
C ASN A 146 -2.35 -11.03 -11.32
N HIS A 147 -1.03 -11.04 -11.33
CA HIS A 147 -0.26 -11.63 -12.43
C HIS A 147 -0.57 -13.11 -12.64
N ALA A 148 -0.59 -13.91 -11.56
CA ALA A 148 -0.92 -15.33 -11.63
C ALA A 148 -2.36 -15.59 -12.11
N VAL A 149 -3.31 -14.73 -11.71
CA VAL A 149 -4.70 -14.83 -12.18
C VAL A 149 -4.80 -14.51 -13.67
N VAL A 150 -4.17 -13.42 -14.13
CA VAL A 150 -4.19 -13.03 -15.55
C VAL A 150 -3.54 -14.08 -16.44
N GLU A 151 -2.43 -14.68 -16.01
CA GLU A 151 -1.78 -15.79 -16.73
C GLU A 151 -2.67 -17.04 -16.81
N GLY A 152 -3.48 -17.30 -15.78
CA GLY A 152 -4.41 -18.43 -15.73
C GLY A 152 -5.71 -18.23 -16.51
N LEU A 153 -6.07 -16.98 -16.86
CA LEU A 153 -7.26 -16.70 -17.64
C LEU A 153 -7.00 -16.89 -19.14
N PRO A 154 -7.89 -17.56 -19.89
CA PRO A 154 -7.79 -17.57 -21.34
C PRO A 154 -7.90 -16.13 -21.86
N ALA A 155 -7.07 -15.77 -22.84
CA ALA A 155 -7.08 -14.44 -23.45
C ALA A 155 -8.51 -14.10 -23.93
N ALA A 156 -9.20 -13.26 -23.17
CA ALA A 156 -10.52 -12.80 -23.55
C ALA A 156 -10.32 -11.87 -24.75
N SER A 157 -10.78 -12.27 -25.92
CA SER A 157 -10.83 -11.40 -27.09
C SER A 157 -11.68 -10.19 -26.73
N ASP A 158 -11.00 -9.06 -26.59
CA ASP A 158 -11.60 -7.78 -26.21
C ASP A 158 -12.73 -7.41 -27.20
N MET A 159 -13.74 -6.64 -26.77
CA MET A 159 -14.78 -6.14 -27.70
C MET A 159 -14.18 -5.34 -28.87
N ARG A 160 -13.01 -4.71 -28.63
CA ARG A 160 -12.20 -4.05 -29.65
C ARG A 160 -11.63 -5.03 -30.69
N THR A 161 -11.26 -6.24 -30.27
CA THR A 161 -10.81 -7.32 -31.14
C THR A 161 -11.96 -7.82 -32.02
N TYR A 162 -13.16 -7.96 -31.46
CA TYR A 162 -14.35 -8.33 -32.22
C TYR A 162 -14.81 -7.23 -33.20
N GLU A 163 -14.79 -5.95 -32.81
CA GLU A 163 -15.07 -4.83 -33.72
C GLU A 163 -14.06 -4.75 -34.88
N GLN A 164 -12.77 -5.01 -34.60
CA GLN A 164 -11.73 -5.01 -35.64
C GLN A 164 -11.86 -6.20 -36.59
N GLN A 165 -12.19 -7.39 -36.07
CA GLN A 165 -12.49 -8.55 -36.91
C GLN A 165 -13.74 -8.32 -37.78
N ALA A 166 -14.76 -7.65 -37.25
CA ALA A 166 -15.97 -7.30 -38.00
C ALA A 166 -15.75 -6.22 -39.07
N ARG A 167 -14.72 -5.37 -38.95
CA ARG A 167 -14.33 -4.40 -40.00
C ARG A 167 -13.44 -4.99 -41.09
N LEU A 168 -12.80 -6.14 -40.84
CA LEU A 168 -11.91 -6.81 -41.79
C LEU A 168 -12.60 -7.96 -42.55
N ALA A 169 -13.81 -8.35 -42.16
CA ALA A 169 -14.68 -9.29 -42.87
C ALA A 169 -15.63 -8.57 -43.83
#